data_AF-L7M9F0-F1
#
_entry.id   AF-L7M9F0-F1
#
_cell.length_a   1.000
_cell.length_b   1.000
_cell.length_c   1.000
_cell.angle_alpha   90.00
_cell.angle_beta   90.00
_cell.angle_gamma   90.00
#
_symmetry.space_group_name_H-M   'P 1'
#
loop_
_entity.id
_entity.type
_entity.pdbx_description
1 polymer ?
#
loop_
_entity_poly.entity_id
_entity_poly.type
_entity_poly.pdbx_seq_one_letter_code
_entity_poly.pdbx_strand_id
1 'polypeptide(L)'
;MKFLYCMILFLFLWRKHCFGQYDFRTLPQEYRDQMGNVSQMLNVTTPLVVVRAKYKEQQHPICMRSQRIDISTLGFHHNLTYYMKASKGQPGKAKGWKVRETYLYVGPKNKFPSVYIAAYMDAGKLDPEVSGDYYIFYGHTPCFVVGTGLLQANSWCLLWEVEGTFSTTHESCLKAFDEQCTRYPGYEYHYRKGKCDSRISTEP
;
A
#
# COMPACT_ATOMS: atom_id res chain seq x y z
N MET A 1 -31.98 -32.46 -34.25
CA MET A 1 -31.59 -31.05 -34.53
C MET A 1 -31.62 -30.12 -33.31
N LYS A 2 -32.59 -30.20 -32.38
CA LYS A 2 -32.65 -29.32 -31.18
C LYS A 2 -31.43 -29.40 -30.24
N PHE A 3 -30.80 -30.57 -30.10
CA PHE A 3 -29.60 -30.75 -29.26
C PHE A 3 -28.34 -30.05 -29.79
N LEU A 4 -28.22 -29.87 -31.11
CA LEU A 4 -27.05 -29.22 -31.72
C LEU A 4 -27.03 -27.71 -31.43
N TYR A 5 -28.21 -27.08 -31.41
CA TYR A 5 -28.35 -25.66 -31.11
C TYR A 5 -27.99 -25.33 -29.66
N CYS A 6 -28.33 -26.19 -28.69
CA CYS A 6 -27.96 -25.99 -27.29
C CYS A 6 -26.44 -26.09 -27.05
N MET A 7 -25.76 -27.04 -27.69
CA MET A 7 -24.28 -27.18 -27.60
C MET A 7 -23.55 -25.97 -28.18
N ILE A 8 -24.02 -25.44 -29.31
CA ILE A 8 -23.44 -24.25 -29.95
C ILE A 8 -23.65 -23.00 -29.09
N LEU A 9 -24.84 -22.81 -28.51
CA LEU A 9 -25.11 -21.72 -27.58
C LEU A 9 -24.24 -21.78 -26.32
N PHE A 10 -24.02 -22.98 -25.77
CA PHE A 10 -23.16 -23.17 -24.61
C PHE A 10 -21.70 -22.81 -24.92
N LEU A 11 -21.18 -23.19 -26.10
CA LEU A 11 -19.83 -22.83 -26.55
C LEU A 11 -19.67 -21.32 -26.78
N PHE A 12 -20.67 -20.62 -27.31
CA PHE A 12 -20.63 -19.16 -27.47
C PHE A 12 -20.72 -18.43 -26.13
N LEU A 13 -21.55 -18.90 -25.20
CA LEU A 13 -21.66 -18.33 -23.86
C LEU A 13 -20.40 -18.57 -23.04
N TRP A 14 -19.79 -19.76 -23.15
CA TRP A 14 -18.51 -20.07 -22.50
C TRP A 14 -17.36 -19.23 -23.07
N ARG A 15 -17.30 -19.04 -24.40
CA ARG A 15 -16.28 -18.17 -25.02
C ARG A 15 -16.42 -16.72 -24.60
N LYS A 16 -17.63 -16.20 -24.41
CA LYS A 16 -17.81 -14.81 -23.93
C LYS A 16 -17.44 -14.62 -22.46
N HIS A 17 -17.46 -15.68 -21.65
CA HIS A 17 -17.04 -15.62 -20.24
C HIS A 17 -15.52 -15.65 -20.03
N CYS A 18 -14.73 -16.03 -21.04
CA CYS A 18 -13.26 -16.02 -20.95
C CYS A 18 -12.58 -14.72 -21.42
N PHE A 19 -13.33 -13.71 -21.87
CA PHE A 19 -12.77 -12.40 -22.28
C PHE A 19 -12.48 -11.43 -21.12
N GLY A 20 -12.48 -11.91 -19.87
CA GLY A 20 -12.25 -11.09 -18.68
C GLY A 20 -10.78 -10.78 -18.35
N GLN A 21 -9.81 -11.40 -19.03
CA GLN A 21 -8.40 -11.11 -18.79
C GLN A 21 -7.95 -9.91 -19.65
N TYR A 22 -7.96 -8.74 -19.05
CA TYR A 22 -7.40 -7.53 -19.65
C TYR A 22 -5.89 -7.74 -19.90
N ASP A 23 -5.44 -7.55 -21.13
CA ASP A 23 -4.03 -7.66 -21.46
C ASP A 23 -3.25 -6.49 -20.85
N PHE A 24 -2.56 -6.74 -19.74
CA PHE A 24 -1.79 -5.73 -19.02
C PHE A 24 -0.61 -5.17 -19.82
N ARG A 25 -0.22 -5.82 -20.93
CA ARG A 25 0.76 -5.26 -21.88
C ARG A 25 0.23 -4.04 -22.62
N THR A 26 -1.09 -3.83 -22.62
CA THR A 26 -1.74 -2.66 -23.23
C THR A 26 -1.77 -1.41 -22.33
N LEU A 27 -1.29 -1.51 -21.09
CA LEU A 27 -1.20 -0.36 -20.20
C LEU A 27 -0.22 0.70 -20.75
N PRO A 28 -0.32 1.97 -20.35
CA PRO A 28 0.73 2.95 -20.60
C PRO A 28 2.08 2.48 -20.07
N GLN A 29 3.17 2.79 -20.78
CA GLN A 29 4.53 2.42 -20.34
C GLN A 29 4.84 2.98 -18.95
N GLU A 30 4.46 4.24 -18.69
CA GLU A 30 4.61 4.89 -17.39
C GLU A 30 3.99 4.06 -16.24
N TYR A 31 2.80 3.48 -16.44
CA TYR A 31 2.15 2.67 -15.41
C TYR A 31 2.92 1.38 -15.13
N ARG A 32 3.47 0.75 -16.18
CA ARG A 32 4.32 -0.42 -16.03
C ARG A 32 5.61 -0.09 -15.30
N ASP A 33 6.24 1.03 -15.63
CA ASP A 33 7.48 1.48 -15.00
C ASP A 33 7.25 1.78 -13.52
N GLN A 34 6.17 2.48 -13.17
CA GLN A 34 5.79 2.73 -11.78
C GLN A 34 5.60 1.42 -11.00
N MET A 35 4.84 0.47 -11.55
CA MET A 35 4.65 -0.84 -10.90
C MET A 35 5.97 -1.63 -10.78
N GLY A 36 6.81 -1.61 -11.81
CA GLY A 36 8.14 -2.24 -11.78
C GLY A 36 9.04 -1.65 -10.70
N ASN A 37 9.11 -0.32 -10.61
CA ASN A 37 9.89 0.39 -9.61
C ASN A 37 9.40 0.09 -8.18
N VAL A 38 8.08 0.14 -7.95
CA VAL A 38 7.50 -0.20 -6.64
C VAL A 38 7.78 -1.66 -6.29
N SER A 39 7.64 -2.58 -7.24
CA SER A 39 7.95 -4.00 -7.03
C SER A 39 9.42 -4.21 -6.67
N GLN A 40 10.34 -3.49 -7.31
CA GLN A 40 11.76 -3.53 -6.98
C GLN A 40 12.02 -3.02 -5.56
N MET A 41 11.40 -1.91 -5.16
CA MET A 41 11.52 -1.35 -3.81
C MET A 41 10.92 -2.26 -2.73
N LEU A 42 9.85 -3.01 -3.04
CA LEU A 42 9.33 -4.02 -2.11
C LEU A 42 10.23 -5.25 -2.04
N ASN A 43 10.97 -5.57 -3.10
CA ASN A 43 11.84 -6.75 -3.14
C ASN A 43 13.21 -6.56 -2.45
N VAL A 44 13.62 -5.34 -2.14
CA VAL A 44 14.91 -5.14 -1.44
C VAL A 44 14.83 -5.53 0.04
N THR A 45 15.97 -5.86 0.64
CA THR A 45 16.08 -6.15 2.07
C THR A 45 16.16 -4.88 2.91
N THR A 46 16.41 -3.72 2.30
CA THR A 46 16.39 -2.45 3.02
C THR A 46 14.95 -2.10 3.37
N PRO A 47 14.65 -1.76 4.63
CA PRO A 47 13.31 -1.40 5.07
C PRO A 47 12.72 -0.21 4.29
N LEU A 48 11.40 -0.19 4.17
CA LEU A 48 10.64 0.97 3.70
C LEU A 48 9.97 1.65 4.88
N VAL A 49 9.95 2.98 4.91
CA VAL A 49 9.30 3.78 5.94
C VAL A 49 8.32 4.78 5.34
N VAL A 50 7.20 5.01 6.03
CA VAL A 50 6.29 6.12 5.67
C VAL A 50 6.87 7.42 6.21
N VAL A 51 7.26 8.32 5.31
CA VAL A 51 7.94 9.58 5.67
C VAL A 51 6.99 10.78 5.74
N ARG A 52 5.91 10.72 4.94
CA ARG A 52 4.79 11.66 4.94
C ARG A 52 3.48 10.91 4.73
N ALA A 53 2.42 11.37 5.35
CA ALA A 53 1.09 10.82 5.15
C ALA A 53 -0.04 11.80 5.46
N LYS A 54 -1.18 11.56 4.82
CA LYS A 54 -2.48 12.20 5.07
C LYS A 54 -3.48 11.12 5.52
N TYR A 55 -4.07 11.31 6.68
CA TYR A 55 -5.04 10.39 7.27
C TYR A 55 -6.40 11.04 7.44
N LYS A 56 -7.46 10.23 7.28
CA LYS A 56 -8.84 10.68 7.50
C LYS A 56 -9.09 11.02 8.96
N GLU A 57 -8.61 10.13 9.83
CA GLU A 57 -8.91 10.13 11.24
C GLU A 57 -7.73 10.63 12.08
N GLN A 58 -8.03 11.22 13.23
CA GLN A 58 -7.01 11.69 14.17
C GLN A 58 -6.22 10.52 14.77
N GLN A 59 -6.90 9.40 14.90
CA GLN A 59 -6.32 8.12 15.22
C GLN A 59 -5.79 7.51 13.93
N HIS A 60 -4.49 7.22 13.88
CA HIS A 60 -3.87 6.69 12.68
C HIS A 60 -2.53 6.02 13.02
N PRO A 61 -2.05 5.11 12.15
CA PRO A 61 -0.72 4.57 12.27
C PRO A 61 0.33 5.68 12.04
N ILE A 62 1.39 5.65 12.85
CA ILE A 62 2.59 6.48 12.70
C ILE A 62 3.82 5.58 12.82
N CYS A 63 4.99 6.09 12.44
CA CYS A 63 6.25 5.32 12.46
C CYS A 63 6.12 3.98 11.72
N MET A 64 5.35 3.96 10.61
CA MET A 64 5.18 2.76 9.80
C MET A 64 6.50 2.40 9.13
N ARG A 65 6.90 1.14 9.30
CA ARG A 65 8.11 0.55 8.74
C ARG A 65 7.80 -0.86 8.25
N SER A 66 8.17 -1.15 7.02
CA SER A 66 7.95 -2.44 6.36
C SER A 66 9.30 -3.06 6.01
N GLN A 67 9.51 -4.31 6.41
CA GLN A 67 10.75 -5.06 6.18
C GLN A 67 10.43 -6.34 5.45
N ARG A 68 11.03 -6.57 4.28
CA ARG A 68 10.87 -7.85 3.57
C ARG A 68 11.47 -8.99 4.40
N ILE A 69 10.71 -10.06 4.53
CA ILE A 69 11.10 -11.34 5.13
C ILE A 69 11.38 -12.34 4.01
N ASP A 70 10.45 -12.45 3.05
CA ASP A 70 10.51 -13.46 2.00
C ASP A 70 9.75 -13.01 0.74
N ILE A 71 9.80 -13.81 -0.32
CA ILE A 71 8.96 -13.70 -1.51
C ILE A 71 7.94 -14.83 -1.44
N SER A 72 6.65 -14.51 -1.48
CA SER A 72 5.58 -15.52 -1.47
C SER A 72 4.96 -15.70 -2.84
N THR A 73 4.13 -16.74 -2.98
CA THR A 73 3.33 -16.96 -4.20
C THR A 73 2.31 -15.84 -4.46
N LEU A 74 1.97 -15.06 -3.42
CA LEU A 74 0.98 -13.98 -3.48
C LEU A 74 1.61 -12.59 -3.69
N GLY A 75 2.94 -12.46 -3.58
CA GLY A 75 3.64 -11.19 -3.70
C GLY A 75 4.86 -11.11 -2.77
N PHE A 76 5.07 -9.95 -2.17
CA PHE A 76 6.17 -9.71 -1.24
C PHE A 76 5.71 -9.96 0.20
N HIS A 77 6.42 -10.82 0.94
CA HIS A 77 6.11 -11.10 2.33
C HIS A 77 6.98 -10.24 3.25
N HIS A 78 6.34 -9.39 4.05
CA HIS A 78 6.97 -8.39 4.89
C HIS A 78 6.48 -8.47 6.34
N ASN A 79 7.32 -7.98 7.25
CA ASN A 79 6.89 -7.57 8.57
C ASN A 79 6.59 -6.06 8.55
N LEU A 80 5.33 -5.69 8.81
CA LEU A 80 4.92 -4.30 8.94
C LEU A 80 4.79 -3.94 10.42
N THR A 81 5.60 -2.98 10.86
CA THR A 81 5.55 -2.42 12.21
C THR A 81 5.02 -1.00 12.17
N TYR A 82 4.16 -0.63 13.11
CA TYR A 82 3.68 0.74 13.25
C TYR A 82 3.21 1.02 14.68
N TYR A 83 3.18 2.30 15.04
CA TYR A 83 2.65 2.75 16.33
C TYR A 83 1.26 3.36 16.13
N MET A 84 0.25 2.86 16.82
CA MET A 84 -1.10 3.42 16.73
C MET A 84 -1.22 4.68 17.58
N LYS A 85 -1.40 5.83 16.93
CA LYS A 85 -1.60 7.11 17.62
C LYS A 85 -3.04 7.18 18.14
N ALA A 86 -3.21 7.43 19.44
CA ALA A 86 -4.53 7.62 20.02
C ALA A 86 -5.17 8.95 19.60
N SER A 87 -6.50 8.97 19.47
CA SER A 87 -7.29 10.20 19.37
C SER A 87 -7.38 10.86 20.75
N LYS A 88 -7.36 12.19 20.81
CA LYS A 88 -7.57 12.91 22.07
C LYS A 88 -9.05 12.80 22.45
N GLY A 89 -9.36 12.13 23.57
CA GLY A 89 -10.72 12.07 24.12
C GLY A 89 -11.58 10.88 23.69
N GLN A 90 -11.03 9.88 23.01
CA GLN A 90 -11.73 8.60 22.74
C GLN A 90 -11.12 7.46 23.57
N PRO A 91 -11.63 7.20 24.78
CA PRO A 91 -11.25 6.02 25.55
C PRO A 91 -11.80 4.75 24.85
N GLY A 92 -10.93 3.78 24.55
CA GLY A 92 -11.36 2.45 24.08
C GLY A 92 -10.54 1.82 22.95
N LYS A 93 -9.73 2.57 22.21
CA LYS A 93 -8.83 1.98 21.20
C LYS A 93 -7.37 1.96 21.69
N ALA A 94 -6.76 0.78 21.65
CA ALA A 94 -5.44 0.51 22.19
C ALA A 94 -4.34 1.28 21.43
N LYS A 95 -3.73 2.24 22.10
CA LYS A 95 -2.44 2.83 21.72
C LYS A 95 -1.35 1.78 21.85
N GLY A 96 -0.30 1.88 21.04
CA GLY A 96 0.89 1.03 21.19
C GLY A 96 1.46 0.56 19.87
N TRP A 97 2.58 -0.15 19.96
CA TRP A 97 3.18 -0.81 18.80
C TRP A 97 2.33 -1.98 18.33
N LYS A 98 2.35 -2.15 17.01
CA LYS A 98 1.70 -3.23 16.28
C LYS A 98 2.72 -3.80 15.31
N VAL A 99 2.77 -5.12 15.27
CA VAL A 99 3.58 -5.91 14.35
C VAL A 99 2.60 -6.76 13.55
N ARG A 100 2.74 -6.79 12.22
CA ARG A 100 1.81 -7.46 11.32
C ARG A 100 2.56 -8.25 10.27
N GLU A 101 2.23 -9.53 10.17
CA GLU A 101 2.54 -10.32 9.00
C GLU A 101 1.80 -9.71 7.80
N THR A 102 2.54 -9.31 6.77
CA THR A 102 1.98 -8.48 5.69
C THR A 102 2.39 -9.00 4.32
N TYR A 103 1.41 -9.13 3.44
CA TYR A 103 1.62 -9.49 2.04
C TYR A 103 1.31 -8.28 1.17
N LEU A 104 2.27 -7.90 0.33
CA LEU A 104 2.13 -6.79 -0.60
C LEU A 104 2.11 -7.30 -2.04
N TYR A 105 1.08 -6.91 -2.79
CA TYR A 105 0.94 -7.27 -4.19
C TYR A 105 0.90 -6.01 -5.05
N VAL A 106 1.78 -5.93 -6.06
CA VAL A 106 1.80 -4.84 -7.02
C VAL A 106 1.17 -5.30 -8.31
N GLY A 107 0.17 -4.57 -8.78
CA GLY A 107 -0.49 -4.89 -10.02
C GLY A 107 -1.53 -3.86 -10.41
N PRO A 108 -2.14 -4.03 -11.59
CA PRO A 108 -3.16 -3.11 -12.04
C PRO A 108 -4.51 -3.41 -11.37
N LYS A 109 -5.17 -2.36 -10.89
CA LYS A 109 -6.56 -2.39 -10.43
C LYS A 109 -7.38 -1.41 -11.26
N ASN A 110 -8.43 -1.90 -11.91
CA ASN A 110 -9.26 -1.09 -12.82
C ASN A 110 -8.44 -0.33 -13.88
N LYS A 111 -7.37 -0.95 -14.40
CA LYS A 111 -6.41 -0.38 -15.37
C LYS A 111 -5.46 0.70 -14.82
N PHE A 112 -5.43 0.92 -13.51
CA PHE A 112 -4.50 1.84 -12.85
C PHE A 112 -3.47 1.08 -12.03
N PRO A 113 -2.22 1.57 -11.91
CA PRO A 113 -1.19 0.93 -11.11
C PRO A 113 -1.59 0.97 -9.62
N SER A 114 -1.43 -0.14 -8.91
CA SER A 114 -1.85 -0.26 -7.51
C SER A 114 -0.95 -1.18 -6.68
N VAL A 115 -0.99 -0.98 -5.37
CA VAL A 115 -0.48 -1.89 -4.35
C VAL A 115 -1.63 -2.33 -3.48
N TYR A 116 -1.82 -3.64 -3.36
CA TYR A 116 -2.68 -4.22 -2.34
C TYR A 116 -1.84 -4.60 -1.12
N ILE A 117 -2.26 -4.14 0.06
CA ILE A 117 -1.63 -4.44 1.34
C ILE A 117 -2.59 -5.32 2.14
N ALA A 118 -2.18 -6.55 2.43
CA ALA A 118 -2.89 -7.46 3.32
C ALA A 118 -2.06 -7.69 4.59
N ALA A 119 -2.35 -6.91 5.64
CA ALA A 119 -1.68 -7.02 6.94
C ALA A 119 -2.58 -7.78 7.92
N TYR A 120 -2.07 -8.85 8.53
CA TYR A 120 -2.85 -9.75 9.37
C TYR A 120 -2.60 -9.48 10.85
N MET A 121 -3.69 -9.42 11.61
CA MET A 121 -3.69 -9.46 13.08
C MET A 121 -3.55 -10.91 13.57
N ASP A 122 -3.21 -11.11 14.85
CA ASP A 122 -2.99 -12.44 15.46
C ASP A 122 -4.17 -13.43 15.29
N ALA A 123 -5.38 -12.93 15.05
CA ALA A 123 -6.57 -13.73 14.79
C ALA A 123 -6.82 -14.05 13.29
N GLY A 124 -5.84 -13.82 12.41
CA GLY A 124 -5.94 -14.04 10.96
C GLY A 124 -6.86 -13.07 10.22
N LYS A 125 -7.37 -12.03 10.90
CA LYS A 125 -8.19 -10.96 10.29
C LYS A 125 -7.29 -9.86 9.74
N LEU A 126 -7.70 -9.25 8.63
CA LEU A 126 -7.03 -8.07 8.10
C LEU A 126 -7.10 -6.91 9.08
N ASP A 127 -5.97 -6.23 9.27
CA ASP A 127 -5.87 -5.01 10.04
C ASP A 127 -6.46 -3.85 9.24
N PRO A 128 -7.61 -3.27 9.65
CA PRO A 128 -8.31 -2.26 8.88
C PRO A 128 -7.56 -0.91 8.82
N GLU A 129 -6.58 -0.68 9.69
CA GLU A 129 -5.86 0.59 9.77
C GLU A 129 -4.80 0.74 8.67
N VAL A 130 -4.31 -0.38 8.13
CA VAL A 130 -3.20 -0.42 7.17
C VAL A 130 -3.49 -1.29 5.95
N SER A 131 -4.41 -2.24 6.03
CA SER A 131 -4.79 -3.08 4.88
C SER A 131 -5.67 -2.33 3.90
N GLY A 132 -5.60 -2.71 2.63
CA GLY A 132 -6.44 -2.16 1.58
C GLY A 132 -5.73 -2.05 0.24
N ASP A 133 -6.46 -1.54 -0.74
CA ASP A 133 -5.93 -1.22 -2.06
C ASP A 133 -5.58 0.25 -2.15
N TYR A 134 -4.36 0.51 -2.62
CA TYR A 134 -3.82 1.83 -2.83
C TYR A 134 -3.42 2.00 -4.29
N TYR A 135 -3.85 3.08 -4.93
CA TYR A 135 -3.35 3.45 -6.24
C TYR A 135 -1.95 4.04 -6.11
N ILE A 136 -1.07 3.68 -7.03
CA ILE A 136 0.28 4.25 -7.13
C ILE A 136 0.14 5.55 -7.93
N PHE A 137 0.41 6.68 -7.30
CA PHE A 137 0.42 7.99 -7.97
C PHE A 137 1.80 8.37 -8.48
N TYR A 138 2.84 7.83 -7.84
CA TYR A 138 4.24 8.05 -8.21
C TYR A 138 5.07 6.86 -7.76
N GLY A 139 6.01 6.40 -8.59
CA GLY A 139 6.92 5.30 -8.23
C GLY A 139 8.27 5.44 -8.92
N HIS A 140 9.27 5.93 -8.19
CA HIS A 140 10.66 6.04 -8.63
C HIS A 140 11.58 5.86 -7.44
N THR A 141 12.56 4.97 -7.55
CA THR A 141 13.55 4.74 -6.49
C THR A 141 14.18 6.07 -6.05
N PRO A 142 14.19 6.40 -4.74
CA PRO A 142 13.97 5.50 -3.60
C PRO A 142 12.57 5.58 -2.96
N CYS A 143 11.55 6.11 -3.63
CA CYS A 143 10.25 6.35 -3.01
C CYS A 143 9.05 6.10 -3.92
N PHE A 144 7.89 5.99 -3.30
CA PHE A 144 6.63 5.91 -4.02
C PHE A 144 5.49 6.52 -3.20
N VAL A 145 4.55 7.14 -3.92
CA VAL A 145 3.36 7.76 -3.36
C VAL A 145 2.18 6.87 -3.69
N VAL A 146 1.44 6.48 -2.66
CA VAL A 146 0.21 5.70 -2.82
C VAL A 146 -0.94 6.36 -2.11
N GLY A 147 -2.16 6.12 -2.56
CA GLY A 147 -3.34 6.63 -1.88
C GLY A 147 -4.59 5.83 -2.16
N THR A 148 -5.58 5.98 -1.30
CA THR A 148 -6.87 5.31 -1.44
C THR A 148 -7.86 6.19 -2.19
N GLY A 149 -8.82 5.56 -2.86
CA GLY A 149 -10.02 6.28 -3.30
C GLY A 149 -10.83 6.76 -2.09
N LEU A 150 -11.68 7.78 -2.28
CA LEU A 150 -12.44 8.53 -1.25
C LEU A 150 -13.22 7.71 -0.19
N LEU A 151 -13.35 6.38 -0.37
CA LEU A 151 -14.23 5.51 0.40
C LEU A 151 -13.55 4.66 1.48
N GLN A 152 -12.20 4.58 1.55
CA GLN A 152 -11.53 3.81 2.62
C GLN A 152 -11.22 4.72 3.84
N ALA A 153 -11.34 4.17 5.05
CA ALA A 153 -11.11 4.90 6.31
C ALA A 153 -9.62 4.96 6.71
N ASN A 154 -8.79 4.12 6.09
CA ASN A 154 -7.33 4.11 6.21
C ASN A 154 -6.70 5.40 5.61
N SER A 155 -5.37 5.46 5.54
CA SER A 155 -4.67 6.64 4.98
C SER A 155 -5.17 7.02 3.59
N TRP A 156 -5.42 8.32 3.39
CA TRP A 156 -5.77 8.86 2.08
C TRP A 156 -4.56 8.87 1.15
N CYS A 157 -3.37 9.16 1.69
CA CYS A 157 -2.14 9.28 0.91
C CYS A 157 -0.91 8.98 1.79
N LEU A 158 0.04 8.21 1.27
CA LEU A 158 1.26 7.79 1.93
C LEU A 158 2.45 8.00 0.99
N LEU A 159 3.52 8.60 1.49
CA LEU A 159 4.84 8.58 0.86
C LEU A 159 5.70 7.55 1.57
N TRP A 160 6.02 6.48 0.86
CA TRP A 160 6.97 5.46 1.27
C TRP A 160 8.36 5.76 0.71
N GLU A 161 9.39 5.56 1.51
CA GLU A 161 10.79 5.76 1.12
C GLU A 161 11.65 4.62 1.67
N VAL A 162 12.70 4.24 0.94
CA VAL A 162 13.73 3.31 1.43
C VAL A 162 14.47 3.96 2.61
N GLU A 163 14.60 3.22 3.70
CA GLU A 163 15.25 3.71 4.91
C GLU A 163 16.74 4.01 4.64
N GLY A 164 17.19 5.21 5.05
CA GLY A 164 18.58 5.63 4.88
C GLY A 164 18.89 6.37 3.58
N THR A 165 17.92 6.57 2.68
CA THR A 165 18.12 7.30 1.41
C THR A 165 17.75 8.78 1.46
N PHE A 166 17.58 9.36 2.67
CA PHE A 166 17.20 10.76 2.91
C PHE A 166 18.27 11.76 2.42
N SER A 167 18.47 11.87 1.11
CA SER A 167 19.42 12.75 0.43
C SER A 167 18.73 13.51 -0.70
N THR A 168 19.45 14.01 -1.70
CA THR A 168 18.93 14.88 -2.79
C THR A 168 17.69 14.34 -3.52
N THR A 169 17.46 13.02 -3.54
CA THR A 169 16.24 12.39 -4.08
C THR A 169 14.99 12.58 -3.23
N HIS A 170 15.13 13.01 -1.97
CA HIS A 170 14.01 13.23 -1.06
C HIS A 170 13.11 14.39 -1.53
N GLU A 171 13.67 15.42 -2.17
CA GLU A 171 12.89 16.57 -2.65
C GLU A 171 11.90 16.20 -3.76
N SER A 172 12.31 15.35 -4.72
CA SER A 172 11.39 14.88 -5.77
C SER A 172 10.27 14.03 -5.21
N CYS A 173 10.56 13.22 -4.18
CA CYS A 173 9.56 12.42 -3.47
C CYS A 173 8.53 13.29 -2.75
N LEU A 174 8.99 14.32 -2.04
CA LEU A 174 8.13 15.28 -1.37
C LEU A 174 7.28 16.06 -2.36
N LYS A 175 7.87 16.52 -3.47
CA LYS A 175 7.15 17.22 -4.53
C LYS A 175 6.03 16.35 -5.11
N ALA A 176 6.32 15.09 -5.43
CA ALA A 176 5.31 14.16 -5.93
C ALA A 176 4.20 13.92 -4.91
N PHE A 177 4.53 13.86 -3.62
CA PHE A 177 3.53 13.76 -2.55
C PHE A 177 2.67 15.04 -2.49
N ASP A 178 3.26 16.22 -2.52
CA ASP A 178 2.52 17.48 -2.42
C ASP A 178 1.58 17.67 -3.62
N GLU A 179 2.02 17.34 -4.84
CA GLU A 179 1.20 17.42 -6.05
C GLU A 179 -0.03 16.49 -5.99
N GLN A 180 0.12 15.29 -5.43
CA GLN A 180 -0.92 14.26 -5.43
C GLN A 180 -1.81 14.32 -4.19
N CYS A 181 -1.24 14.71 -3.05
CA CYS A 181 -1.83 14.50 -1.74
C CYS A 181 -2.33 15.78 -1.05
N THR A 182 -1.94 16.99 -1.49
CA THR A 182 -2.33 18.26 -0.84
C THR A 182 -3.84 18.47 -0.81
N ARG A 183 -4.55 17.97 -1.83
CA ARG A 183 -6.02 18.03 -1.94
C ARG A 183 -6.76 17.22 -0.89
N TYR A 184 -6.09 16.28 -0.20
CA TYR A 184 -6.73 15.43 0.78
C TYR A 184 -6.85 16.16 2.13
N PRO A 185 -8.08 16.39 2.62
CA PRO A 185 -8.28 16.93 3.95
C PRO A 185 -7.90 15.90 5.02
N GLY A 186 -7.52 16.36 6.21
CA GLY A 186 -7.34 15.50 7.36
C GLY A 186 -6.03 15.74 8.11
N TYR A 187 -5.53 14.69 8.73
CA TYR A 187 -4.39 14.74 9.65
C TYR A 187 -3.09 14.41 8.94
N GLU A 188 -2.11 15.30 9.10
CA GLU A 188 -0.78 15.10 8.57
C GLU A 188 0.12 14.33 9.53
N TYR A 189 0.97 13.50 8.95
CA TYR A 189 2.04 12.81 9.64
C TYR A 189 3.37 13.05 8.93
N HIS A 190 4.39 13.34 9.74
CA HIS A 190 5.76 13.58 9.32
C HIS A 190 6.65 12.66 10.14
N TYR A 191 7.40 11.80 9.45
CA TYR A 191 8.35 10.91 10.11
C TYR A 191 9.44 11.70 10.83
N ARG A 192 9.77 11.23 12.04
CA ARG A 192 10.80 11.81 12.90
C ARG A 192 11.62 10.68 13.48
N LYS A 193 12.78 10.39 12.89
CA LYS A 193 13.66 9.27 13.25
C LYS A 193 13.84 9.12 14.76
N GLY A 194 14.34 10.16 15.44
CA GLY A 194 14.55 10.11 16.90
C GLY A 194 13.30 9.79 17.74
N LYS A 195 12.10 10.14 17.26
CA LYS A 195 10.83 9.82 17.95
C LYS A 195 10.33 8.41 17.65
N CYS A 196 10.58 7.90 16.46
CA CYS A 196 10.18 6.56 16.07
C CYS A 196 11.12 5.51 16.65
N ASP A 197 12.43 5.76 16.60
CA ASP A 197 13.46 4.85 17.09
C ASP A 197 13.42 4.72 18.63
N SER A 198 13.27 5.84 19.36
CA SER A 198 13.18 5.83 20.83
C SER A 198 11.95 5.08 21.37
N ARG A 199 10.91 4.93 20.56
CA ARG A 199 9.70 4.20 20.93
C ARG A 199 9.86 2.70 20.76
N ILE A 200 10.75 2.25 19.87
CA ILE A 200 11.05 0.82 19.69
C ILE A 200 11.86 0.30 20.88
N SER A 201 12.75 1.11 21.44
CA SER A 201 13.62 0.74 22.57
C SER A 201 12.95 0.71 23.96
N THR A 202 11.67 1.07 24.06
CA THR A 202 10.97 1.21 25.37
C THR A 202 10.02 0.05 25.71
N GLU A 203 9.96 -1.01 24.90
CA GLU A 203 9.20 -2.22 25.25
C GLU A 203 10.20 -3.40 25.41
N PRO A 204 10.32 -3.98 26.62
CA PRO A 204 11.06 -5.22 26.86
C PRO A 204 10.32 -6.46 26.33
#